data_AF-A0A1V5FUK8-F1
#
_entry.id   AF-A0A1V5FUK8-F1
#
_cell.length_a   1.000
_cell.length_b   1.000
_cell.length_c   1.000
_cell.angle_alpha   90.00
_cell.angle_beta   90.00
_cell.angle_gamma   90.00
#
_symmetry.space_group_name_H-M   'P 1'
#
loop_
_entity.id
_entity.type
_entity.pdbx_description
1 polymer ?
#
loop_
_entity_poly.entity_id
_entity_poly.type
_entity_poly.pdbx_seq_one_letter_code
_entity_poly.pdbx_strand_id
1 'polypeptide(L)'
;MNLDSAGHEPVPMRIHWDRLRAGGREWSLQDNLHLPAGIRDVNLTYSLPPVAAYRGLRFRTRVLPIQPDWSAPTRSRDFSLPRLPAQHYRIEVQVLDGSLSPPTAHLELNIAARWWETWWGLALLLSGLFGSLLWLALRVISWRVNRLQRRADELKREVATRTLALAKANQDLARLARTDALTSVLNRRGFEESLAQHWQRLERGDGTACCLVLIDIDHFKRYNDHYGHPAGDGALAAVARVLSRQLDETQVLARIGGEEFAVILPLEGDGLREWVIRLRAAMQRLNLPHHGIAEDAQVTLSIGVSMLRSPPDEDAIGWLERADQQLYRAKQNGRDCACFDAACALGDAPQR
;
A
#
# COMPACT_ATOMS: atom_id res chain seq x y z
N MET A 1 -91.78 -84.03 26.58
CA MET A 1 -90.85 -83.96 27.71
C MET A 1 -89.48 -83.62 27.14
N ASN A 2 -89.00 -82.41 27.46
CA ASN A 2 -87.65 -81.81 27.30
C ASN A 2 -86.95 -81.92 25.93
N LEU A 3 -86.84 -80.80 25.19
CA LEU A 3 -85.78 -79.77 25.30
C LEU A 3 -84.39 -80.36 24.99
N ASP A 4 -83.84 -80.02 23.82
CA ASP A 4 -82.54 -79.35 23.83
C ASP A 4 -82.25 -78.64 22.49
N SER A 5 -81.96 -77.37 22.66
CA SER A 5 -81.60 -76.34 21.71
C SER A 5 -80.22 -76.61 21.09
N ALA A 6 -80.19 -76.85 19.77
CA ALA A 6 -78.96 -76.75 18.99
C ALA A 6 -78.55 -75.28 18.86
N GLY A 7 -77.74 -74.82 19.81
CA GLY A 7 -77.13 -73.51 19.83
C GLY A 7 -76.25 -73.30 18.60
N HIS A 8 -76.62 -72.31 17.78
CA HIS A 8 -75.68 -71.72 16.83
C HIS A 8 -74.64 -70.97 17.65
N GLU A 9 -73.39 -71.44 17.67
CA GLU A 9 -72.28 -70.62 18.15
C GLU A 9 -72.26 -69.32 17.33
N PRO A 10 -72.27 -68.13 17.96
CA PRO A 10 -72.22 -66.88 17.24
C PRO A 10 -70.85 -66.73 16.56
N VAL A 11 -70.85 -66.64 15.23
CA VAL A 11 -69.65 -66.26 14.46
C VAL A 11 -69.09 -64.96 15.06
N PRO A 12 -67.80 -64.89 15.43
CA PRO A 12 -67.23 -63.69 16.02
C PRO A 12 -67.32 -62.53 15.02
N MET A 13 -68.01 -61.47 15.41
CA MET A 13 -68.15 -60.26 14.60
C MET A 13 -66.80 -59.52 14.57
N ARG A 14 -65.99 -59.78 13.54
CA ARG A 14 -64.73 -59.07 13.27
C ARG A 14 -64.87 -58.21 12.02
N ILE A 15 -64.45 -56.96 12.12
CA ILE A 15 -64.41 -56.02 10.99
C ILE A 15 -63.12 -56.30 10.22
N HIS A 16 -63.24 -56.49 8.90
CA HIS A 16 -62.10 -56.63 8.01
C HIS A 16 -61.93 -55.36 7.19
N TRP A 17 -60.68 -54.92 7.04
CA TRP A 17 -60.33 -53.88 6.08
C TRP A 17 -60.25 -54.52 4.69
N ASP A 18 -61.00 -53.98 3.72
CA ASP A 18 -61.09 -54.57 2.37
C ASP A 18 -60.11 -53.90 1.40
N ARG A 19 -60.11 -52.57 1.40
CA ARG A 19 -59.36 -51.76 0.42
C ARG A 19 -58.91 -50.46 1.04
N LEU A 20 -57.68 -50.08 0.72
CA LEU A 20 -57.15 -48.75 0.95
C LEU A 20 -56.64 -48.14 -0.36
N ARG A 21 -57.18 -46.98 -0.74
CA ARG A 21 -56.65 -46.18 -1.86
C ARG A 21 -56.13 -44.85 -1.35
N ALA A 22 -54.85 -44.59 -1.61
CA ALA A 22 -54.19 -43.34 -1.23
C ALA A 22 -53.39 -42.79 -2.42
N GLY A 23 -53.65 -41.52 -2.78
CA GLY A 23 -52.97 -40.88 -3.91
C GLY A 23 -53.22 -41.56 -5.27
N GLY A 24 -54.40 -42.14 -5.46
CA GLY A 24 -54.80 -42.83 -6.70
C GLY A 24 -54.34 -44.30 -6.82
N ARG A 25 -53.46 -44.78 -5.94
CA ARG A 25 -52.98 -46.17 -5.89
C ARG A 25 -53.64 -46.97 -4.76
N GLU A 26 -53.81 -48.26 -4.96
CA GLU A 26 -54.29 -49.20 -3.94
C GLU A 26 -53.09 -49.71 -3.12
N TRP A 27 -53.25 -49.75 -1.80
CA TRP A 27 -52.21 -50.15 -0.85
C TRP A 27 -52.63 -51.44 -0.14
N SER A 28 -51.66 -52.32 0.09
CA SER A 28 -51.89 -53.54 0.87
C SER A 28 -52.10 -53.20 2.34
N LEU A 29 -53.14 -53.78 2.95
CA LEU A 29 -53.52 -53.54 4.34
C LEU A 29 -52.65 -54.41 5.25
N GLN A 30 -51.64 -53.79 5.86
CA GLN A 30 -50.78 -54.37 6.89
C GLN A 30 -51.00 -53.60 8.21
N ASP A 31 -50.61 -54.18 9.34
CA ASP A 31 -50.84 -53.61 10.67
C ASP A 31 -50.21 -52.23 10.88
N ASN A 32 -49.17 -51.86 10.11
CA ASN A 32 -48.55 -50.54 10.12
C ASN A 32 -48.28 -50.05 8.70
N LEU A 33 -49.12 -49.16 8.18
CA LEU A 33 -48.96 -48.66 6.82
C LEU A 33 -48.18 -47.34 6.79
N HIS A 34 -47.14 -47.29 5.95
CA HIS A 34 -46.35 -46.09 5.72
C HIS A 34 -46.65 -45.49 4.34
N LEU A 35 -47.26 -44.31 4.34
CA LEU A 35 -47.60 -43.54 3.15
C LEU A 35 -46.54 -42.46 2.88
N PRO A 36 -46.10 -42.28 1.62
CA PRO A 36 -45.15 -41.24 1.25
C PRO A 36 -45.74 -39.84 1.41
N ALA A 37 -44.86 -38.85 1.54
CA ALA A 37 -45.25 -37.46 1.68
C ALA A 37 -46.03 -36.95 0.45
N GLY A 38 -47.03 -36.09 0.70
CA GLY A 38 -47.80 -35.41 -0.35
C GLY A 38 -49.04 -36.16 -0.86
N ILE A 39 -49.46 -37.24 -0.20
CA ILE A 39 -50.76 -37.88 -0.44
C ILE A 39 -51.87 -36.95 0.02
N ARG A 40 -52.84 -36.71 -0.87
CA ARG A 40 -53.93 -35.76 -0.63
C ARG A 40 -55.19 -36.41 -0.10
N ASP A 41 -55.53 -37.60 -0.57
CA ASP A 41 -56.79 -38.27 -0.22
C ASP A 41 -56.52 -39.75 0.12
N VAL A 42 -57.12 -40.20 1.22
CA VAL A 42 -57.07 -41.58 1.71
C VAL A 42 -58.50 -42.12 1.79
N ASN A 43 -58.81 -43.15 1.01
CA ASN A 43 -60.12 -43.80 0.96
C ASN A 43 -60.00 -45.22 1.52
N LEU A 44 -60.84 -45.55 2.50
CA LEU A 44 -60.88 -46.83 3.19
C LEU A 44 -62.23 -47.51 2.96
N THR A 45 -62.21 -48.82 2.75
CA THR A 45 -63.40 -49.67 2.72
C THR A 45 -63.24 -50.81 3.71
N TYR A 46 -64.30 -51.12 4.46
CA TYR A 46 -64.32 -52.20 5.44
C TYR A 46 -65.60 -53.04 5.32
N SER A 47 -65.51 -54.32 5.70
CA SER A 47 -66.63 -55.26 5.66
C SER A 47 -66.77 -56.07 6.94
N LEU A 48 -67.96 -56.66 7.09
CA LEU A 48 -68.24 -57.72 8.05
C LEU A 48 -68.42 -59.04 7.28
N PRO A 49 -68.17 -60.20 7.92
CA PRO A 49 -68.52 -61.50 7.37
C PRO A 49 -69.98 -61.52 6.85
N PRO A 50 -70.26 -62.15 5.71
CA PRO A 50 -71.56 -62.07 5.05
C PRO A 50 -72.61 -62.94 5.76
N VAL A 51 -73.05 -62.51 6.95
CA VAL A 51 -74.13 -63.14 7.73
C VAL A 51 -75.40 -62.32 7.56
N ALA A 52 -76.54 -62.96 7.29
CA ALA A 52 -77.82 -62.28 7.04
C ALA A 52 -78.24 -61.36 8.22
N ALA A 53 -77.91 -61.76 9.46
CA ALA A 53 -78.15 -61.01 10.68
C ALA A 53 -77.42 -59.65 10.74
N TYR A 54 -76.37 -59.44 9.92
CA TYR A 54 -75.58 -58.22 9.91
C TYR A 54 -76.05 -57.21 8.84
N ARG A 55 -77.09 -57.54 8.07
CA ARG A 55 -77.71 -56.66 7.06
C ARG A 55 -78.59 -55.60 7.73
N GLY A 56 -77.95 -54.55 8.26
CA GLY A 56 -78.66 -53.43 8.87
C GLY A 56 -77.88 -52.71 9.97
N LEU A 57 -76.78 -53.32 10.43
CA LEU A 57 -75.88 -52.74 11.42
C LEU A 57 -75.33 -51.40 10.94
N ARG A 58 -75.22 -50.48 11.89
CA ARG A 58 -74.61 -49.16 11.66
C ARG A 58 -73.19 -49.17 12.20
N PHE A 59 -72.35 -48.36 11.61
CA PHE A 59 -70.95 -48.20 11.96
C PHE A 59 -70.72 -46.76 12.39
N ARG A 60 -69.76 -46.59 13.28
CA ARG A 60 -69.19 -45.28 13.61
C ARG A 60 -67.69 -45.35 13.49
N THR A 61 -67.09 -44.24 13.08
CA THR A 61 -65.67 -44.12 12.81
C THR A 61 -65.08 -42.97 13.61
N ARG A 62 -63.82 -43.08 14.01
CA ARG A 62 -63.05 -41.96 14.55
C ARG A 62 -61.62 -42.03 14.05
N VAL A 63 -60.96 -40.88 13.95
CA VAL A 63 -59.62 -40.76 13.38
C VAL A 63 -58.76 -39.91 14.29
N LEU A 64 -57.91 -40.55 15.08
CA LEU A 64 -57.05 -39.84 16.00
C LEU A 64 -55.80 -39.33 15.25
N PRO A 65 -55.35 -38.08 15.50
CA PRO A 65 -55.89 -37.10 16.45
C PRO A 65 -56.93 -36.11 15.87
N ILE A 66 -57.24 -36.15 14.57
CA ILE A 66 -58.06 -35.12 13.89
C ILE A 66 -59.51 -35.09 14.36
N GLN A 67 -60.10 -36.26 14.55
CA GLN A 67 -61.48 -36.48 14.94
C GLN A 67 -61.52 -37.51 16.08
N PRO A 68 -61.35 -37.08 17.34
CA PRO A 68 -61.35 -37.98 18.50
C PRO A 68 -62.74 -38.53 18.83
N ASP A 69 -63.79 -37.76 18.50
CA ASP A 69 -65.17 -38.14 18.71
C ASP A 69 -65.68 -39.08 17.62
N TRP A 70 -66.53 -40.02 18.01
CA TRP A 70 -67.15 -40.93 17.07
C TRP A 70 -68.09 -40.19 16.10
N SER A 71 -68.00 -40.54 14.82
CA SER A 71 -68.91 -40.06 13.79
C SER A 71 -70.35 -40.55 14.01
N ALA A 72 -71.30 -39.86 13.37
CA ALA A 72 -72.70 -40.26 13.40
C ALA A 72 -72.85 -41.68 12.82
N PRO A 73 -73.71 -42.54 13.42
CA PRO A 73 -73.94 -43.90 12.94
C PRO A 73 -74.35 -43.93 11.47
N THR A 74 -73.53 -44.55 10.62
CA THR A 74 -73.76 -44.67 9.18
C THR A 74 -73.91 -46.12 8.75
N ARG A 75 -74.58 -46.35 7.61
CA ARG A 75 -74.57 -47.66 6.93
C ARG A 75 -73.50 -47.76 5.85
N SER A 76 -72.84 -46.63 5.52
CA SER A 76 -71.73 -46.61 4.56
C SER A 76 -70.57 -47.46 5.08
N ARG A 77 -69.95 -48.18 4.15
CA ARG A 77 -68.76 -49.01 4.40
C ARG A 77 -67.48 -48.40 3.84
N ASP A 78 -67.63 -47.22 3.24
CA ASP A 78 -66.58 -46.39 2.66
C ASP A 78 -66.42 -45.11 3.47
N PHE A 79 -65.17 -44.71 3.65
CA PHE A 79 -64.82 -43.49 4.38
C PHE A 79 -63.63 -42.82 3.70
N SER A 80 -63.73 -41.50 3.52
CA SER A 80 -62.74 -40.69 2.83
C SER A 80 -62.13 -39.64 3.77
N LEU A 81 -60.81 -39.57 3.78
CA LEU A 81 -60.03 -38.62 4.55
C LEU A 81 -59.28 -37.69 3.60
N PRO A 82 -59.83 -36.49 3.34
CA PRO A 82 -59.15 -35.47 2.56
C PRO A 82 -58.10 -34.75 3.42
N ARG A 83 -56.95 -34.48 2.81
CA ARG A 83 -55.85 -33.64 3.31
C ARG A 83 -55.38 -34.02 4.71
N LEU A 84 -54.81 -35.22 4.85
CA LEU A 84 -54.15 -35.63 6.09
C LEU A 84 -52.71 -35.07 6.15
N PRO A 85 -52.38 -34.23 7.16
CA PRO A 85 -50.99 -33.87 7.48
C PRO A 85 -50.04 -35.06 7.64
N ALA A 86 -48.74 -34.79 7.54
CA ALA A 86 -47.71 -35.78 7.82
C ALA A 86 -47.62 -36.07 9.33
N GLN A 87 -48.27 -37.13 9.78
CA GLN A 87 -48.24 -37.61 11.17
C GLN A 87 -48.73 -39.05 11.25
N HIS A 88 -48.74 -39.58 12.48
CA HIS A 88 -49.34 -40.86 12.81
C HIS A 88 -50.85 -40.70 13.03
N TYR A 89 -51.63 -41.61 12.44
CA TYR A 89 -53.07 -41.67 12.55
C TYR A 89 -53.52 -43.06 12.98
N ARG A 90 -54.46 -43.08 13.92
CA ARG A 90 -55.16 -44.28 14.33
C ARG A 90 -56.62 -44.17 13.91
N ILE A 91 -57.03 -45.03 12.99
CA ILE A 91 -58.39 -45.04 12.44
C ILE A 91 -59.12 -46.19 13.10
N GLU A 92 -60.24 -45.90 13.77
CA GLU A 92 -61.06 -46.91 14.43
C GLU A 92 -62.46 -46.97 13.84
N VAL A 93 -62.95 -48.18 13.62
CA VAL A 93 -64.31 -48.47 13.15
C VAL A 93 -64.97 -49.37 14.17
N GLN A 94 -66.15 -48.98 14.61
CA GLN A 94 -66.93 -49.74 15.57
C GLN A 94 -68.31 -50.07 15.01
N VAL A 95 -68.74 -51.31 15.20
CA VAL A 95 -70.07 -51.78 14.82
C VAL A 95 -71.05 -51.53 15.95
N LEU A 96 -72.24 -51.01 15.66
CA LEU A 96 -73.31 -50.82 16.64
C LEU A 96 -74.27 -52.01 16.56
N ASP A 97 -74.00 -53.02 17.38
CA ASP A 97 -74.76 -54.27 17.49
C ASP A 97 -75.68 -54.32 18.73
N GLY A 98 -75.69 -53.25 19.54
CA GLY A 98 -76.45 -53.18 20.79
C GLY A 98 -75.74 -53.81 21.99
N SER A 99 -74.53 -54.33 21.82
CA SER A 99 -73.72 -54.85 22.92
C SER A 99 -73.10 -53.72 23.77
N LEU A 100 -72.80 -54.03 25.04
CA LEU A 100 -72.09 -53.12 25.95
C LEU A 100 -70.63 -52.89 25.52
N SER A 101 -70.05 -53.82 24.75
CA SER A 101 -68.67 -53.77 24.24
C SER A 101 -68.65 -54.07 22.74
N PRO A 102 -68.98 -53.07 21.90
CA PRO A 102 -69.16 -53.31 20.49
C PRO A 102 -67.83 -53.61 19.77
N PRO A 103 -67.81 -54.56 18.82
CA PRO A 103 -66.61 -54.94 18.09
C PRO A 103 -65.97 -53.73 17.40
N THR A 104 -64.67 -53.54 17.61
CA THR A 104 -63.90 -52.39 17.10
C THR A 104 -62.65 -52.88 16.38
N ALA A 105 -62.45 -52.43 15.14
CA ALA A 105 -61.19 -52.61 14.41
C ALA A 105 -60.43 -51.29 14.35
N HIS A 106 -59.10 -51.38 14.35
CA HIS A 106 -58.21 -50.24 14.20
C HIS A 106 -57.25 -50.46 13.02
N LEU A 107 -56.77 -49.37 12.45
CA LEU A 107 -55.73 -49.33 11.42
C LEU A 107 -54.77 -48.18 11.75
N GLU A 108 -53.47 -48.50 11.76
CA GLU A 108 -52.41 -47.52 12.01
C GLU A 108 -51.81 -47.03 10.68
N LEU A 109 -51.78 -45.71 10.51
CA LEU A 109 -51.37 -45.03 9.29
C LEU A 109 -50.33 -43.95 9.58
N ASN A 110 -49.15 -44.07 8.96
CA ASN A 110 -48.06 -43.11 9.10
C ASN A 110 -47.84 -42.37 7.78
N ILE A 111 -48.05 -41.06 7.76
CA ILE A 111 -47.76 -40.22 6.59
C ILE A 111 -46.42 -39.51 6.80
N ALA A 112 -45.45 -39.76 5.92
CA ALA A 112 -44.14 -39.13 5.99
C ALA A 112 -44.20 -37.62 5.68
N ALA A 113 -43.42 -36.81 6.38
CA ALA A 113 -43.25 -35.38 6.06
C ALA A 113 -42.28 -35.20 4.88
N ARG A 114 -42.42 -34.11 4.12
CA ARG A 114 -41.40 -33.75 3.12
C ARG A 114 -40.15 -33.31 3.85
N TRP A 115 -38.97 -33.56 3.29
CA TRP A 115 -37.72 -33.28 4.00
C TRP A 115 -37.56 -31.79 4.38
N TRP A 116 -38.08 -30.85 3.58
CA TRP A 116 -38.07 -29.42 3.90
C TRP A 116 -39.15 -28.97 4.90
N GLU A 117 -40.13 -29.82 5.21
CA GLU A 117 -41.13 -29.57 6.25
C GLU A 117 -40.61 -29.98 7.64
N THR A 118 -39.47 -30.68 7.68
CA THR A 118 -38.78 -31.01 8.93
C THR A 118 -37.94 -29.83 9.40
N TRP A 119 -37.73 -29.73 10.72
CA TRP A 119 -36.89 -28.69 11.31
C TRP A 119 -35.44 -28.73 10.78
N TRP A 120 -34.91 -29.93 10.48
CA TRP A 120 -33.55 -30.09 9.96
C TRP A 120 -33.42 -29.63 8.51
N GLY A 121 -34.48 -29.78 7.69
CA GLY A 121 -34.52 -29.24 6.32
C GLY A 121 -34.44 -27.73 6.30
N LEU A 122 -35.18 -27.05 7.19
CA LEU A 122 -35.08 -25.60 7.37
C LEU A 122 -33.68 -25.19 7.86
N ALA A 123 -33.10 -25.94 8.80
CA ALA A 123 -31.75 -25.68 9.31
C ALA A 123 -30.68 -25.75 8.20
N LEU A 124 -30.79 -26.71 7.27
CA LEU A 124 -29.89 -26.83 6.12
C LEU A 124 -30.02 -25.65 5.14
N LEU A 125 -31.24 -25.17 4.89
CA LEU A 125 -31.45 -23.99 4.03
C LEU A 125 -30.87 -22.72 4.67
N LEU A 126 -31.10 -22.53 5.97
CA LEU A 126 -30.57 -21.39 6.72
C LEU A 126 -29.04 -21.42 6.82
N SER A 127 -28.43 -22.59 7.00
CA SER A 127 -26.97 -22.71 7.05
C SER A 127 -26.31 -22.42 5.70
N GLY A 128 -26.92 -22.87 4.59
CA GLY A 128 -26.49 -22.52 3.23
C GLY A 128 -26.58 -21.02 2.97
N LEU A 129 -27.70 -20.39 3.35
CA LEU A 129 -27.87 -18.95 3.26
C LEU A 129 -26.81 -18.20 4.08
N PHE A 130 -26.61 -18.59 5.33
CA PHE A 130 -25.61 -17.99 6.22
C PHE A 130 -24.19 -18.13 5.65
N GLY A 131 -23.81 -19.30 5.14
CA GLY A 131 -22.52 -19.53 4.49
C GLY A 131 -22.31 -18.67 3.25
N SER A 132 -23.35 -18.49 2.42
CA SER A 132 -23.29 -17.64 1.23
C SER A 132 -23.10 -16.16 1.58
N LEU A 133 -23.79 -15.67 2.62
CA LEU A 133 -23.66 -14.31 3.13
C LEU A 133 -22.27 -14.08 3.74
N LEU A 134 -21.77 -15.05 4.52
CA LEU A 134 -20.43 -14.99 5.09
C LEU A 134 -19.36 -14.95 3.99
N TRP A 135 -19.48 -15.80 2.97
CA TRP A 135 -18.58 -15.81 1.82
C TRP A 135 -18.59 -14.46 1.08
N LEU A 136 -19.77 -13.89 0.83
CA LEU A 136 -19.90 -12.59 0.18
C LEU A 136 -19.29 -11.47 1.03
N ALA A 137 -19.52 -11.47 2.35
CA ALA A 137 -18.95 -10.48 3.27
C ALA A 137 -17.42 -10.54 3.26
N LEU A 138 -16.83 -11.74 3.36
CA LEU A 138 -15.38 -11.94 3.29
C LEU A 138 -14.83 -11.47 1.94
N ARG A 139 -15.51 -11.76 0.83
CA ARG A 139 -15.12 -11.27 -0.51
C ARG A 139 -15.11 -9.75 -0.60
N VAL A 140 -16.12 -9.08 -0.06
CA VAL A 140 -16.20 -7.60 -0.02
C VAL A 140 -15.09 -7.02 0.84
N ILE A 141 -14.80 -7.61 2.00
CA ILE A 141 -13.71 -7.18 2.89
C ILE A 141 -12.36 -7.32 2.20
N SER A 142 -12.06 -8.49 1.62
CA SER A 142 -10.80 -8.71 0.90
C SER A 142 -10.65 -7.76 -0.30
N TRP A 143 -11.72 -7.50 -1.05
CA TRP A 143 -11.71 -6.52 -2.13
C TRP A 143 -11.39 -5.10 -1.62
N ARG A 144 -12.02 -4.69 -0.51
CA ARG A 144 -11.80 -3.37 0.10
C ARG A 144 -10.37 -3.21 0.61
N VAL A 145 -9.82 -4.22 1.29
CA VAL A 145 -8.44 -4.20 1.79
C VAL A 145 -7.45 -4.09 0.64
N ASN A 146 -7.61 -4.91 -0.41
CA ASN A 146 -6.74 -4.85 -1.59
C ASN A 146 -6.81 -3.48 -2.29
N ARG A 147 -8.01 -2.86 -2.35
CA ARG A 147 -8.18 -1.53 -2.95
C ARG A 147 -7.47 -0.43 -2.14
N LEU A 148 -7.53 -0.51 -0.81
CA LEU A 148 -6.85 0.43 0.07
C LEU A 148 -5.34 0.29 -0.02
N GLN A 149 -4.82 -0.94 -0.09
CA GLN A 149 -3.40 -1.20 -0.27
C GLN A 149 -2.88 -0.64 -1.60
N ARG A 150 -3.58 -0.87 -2.72
CA ARG A 150 -3.20 -0.32 -4.03
C ARG A 150 -3.08 1.20 -4.01
N ARG A 151 -4.06 1.89 -3.43
CA ARG A 151 -4.04 3.36 -3.29
C ARG A 151 -2.91 3.84 -2.39
N ALA A 152 -2.64 3.14 -1.29
CA ALA A 152 -1.53 3.47 -0.40
C ALA A 152 -0.19 3.33 -1.13
N ASP A 153 -0.02 2.28 -1.95
CA ASP A 153 1.20 2.06 -2.73
C ASP A 153 1.35 3.09 -3.86
N GLU A 154 0.26 3.44 -4.54
CA GLU A 154 0.23 4.51 -5.55
C GLU A 154 0.66 5.85 -4.94
N LEU A 155 0.04 6.25 -3.83
CA LEU A 155 0.40 7.48 -3.11
C LEU A 155 1.85 7.46 -2.63
N LYS A 156 2.34 6.33 -2.11
CA LYS A 156 3.75 6.20 -1.70
C LYS A 156 4.70 6.40 -2.88
N ARG A 157 4.41 5.80 -4.04
CA ARG A 157 5.23 5.98 -5.26
C ARG A 157 5.19 7.41 -5.76
N GLU A 158 4.02 8.04 -5.74
CA GLU A 158 3.87 9.43 -6.15
C GLU A 158 4.64 10.37 -5.23
N VAL A 159 4.51 10.21 -3.91
CA VAL A 159 5.28 10.97 -2.91
C VAL A 159 6.77 10.77 -3.13
N ALA A 160 7.25 9.53 -3.27
CA ALA A 160 8.67 9.26 -3.52
C ALA A 160 9.17 9.97 -4.79
N THR A 161 8.40 9.90 -5.88
CA THR A 161 8.73 10.56 -7.15
C THR A 161 8.80 12.08 -6.99
N ARG A 162 7.81 12.68 -6.34
CA ARG A 162 7.78 14.14 -6.10
C ARG A 162 8.90 14.58 -5.18
N THR A 163 9.20 13.82 -4.12
CA THR A 163 10.29 14.11 -3.20
C THR A 163 11.64 14.07 -3.92
N LEU A 164 11.88 13.09 -4.80
CA LEU A 164 13.09 13.05 -5.61
C LEU A 164 13.19 14.22 -6.58
N ALA A 165 12.08 14.57 -7.25
CA ALA A 165 12.05 15.73 -8.16
C ALA A 165 12.31 17.05 -7.42
N LEU A 166 11.72 17.23 -6.24
CA LEU A 166 11.96 18.40 -5.39
C LEU A 166 13.41 18.45 -4.88
N ALA A 167 13.96 17.32 -4.44
CA ALA A 167 15.34 17.24 -4.01
C ALA A 167 16.31 17.63 -5.14
N LYS A 168 16.07 17.12 -6.35
CA LYS A 168 16.85 17.49 -7.54
C LYS A 168 16.69 18.96 -7.88
N ALA A 169 15.48 19.49 -7.91
CA ALA A 169 15.24 20.91 -8.20
C ALA A 169 15.92 21.82 -7.16
N ASN A 170 15.88 21.44 -5.87
CA ASN A 170 16.58 22.17 -4.82
C ASN A 170 18.11 22.09 -4.99
N GLN A 171 18.66 20.94 -5.37
CA GLN A 171 20.09 20.81 -5.67
C GLN A 171 20.50 21.67 -6.87
N ASP A 172 19.70 21.66 -7.94
CA ASP A 172 19.94 22.48 -9.13
C ASP A 172 19.86 23.98 -8.80
N LEU A 173 18.86 24.39 -8.02
CA LEU A 173 18.73 25.77 -7.53
C LEU A 173 19.92 26.17 -6.65
N ALA A 174 20.33 25.31 -5.72
CA ALA A 174 21.48 25.56 -4.87
C ALA A 174 22.77 25.69 -5.69
N ARG A 175 22.96 24.86 -6.72
CA ARG A 175 24.12 24.94 -7.62
C ARG A 175 24.11 26.23 -8.43
N LEU A 176 22.98 26.60 -9.02
CA LEU A 176 22.82 27.85 -9.78
C LEU A 176 23.05 29.08 -8.89
N ALA A 177 22.58 29.04 -7.65
CA ALA A 177 22.78 30.12 -6.69
C ALA A 177 24.24 30.27 -6.24
N ARG A 178 25.07 29.23 -6.39
CA ARG A 178 26.47 29.19 -5.92
C ARG A 178 27.51 29.31 -7.03
N THR A 179 27.11 29.30 -8.30
CA THR A 179 28.02 29.33 -9.45
C THR A 179 27.91 30.64 -10.22
N ASP A 180 29.03 31.10 -10.79
CA ASP A 180 29.07 32.25 -11.69
C ASP A 180 28.67 31.80 -13.09
N ALA A 181 27.71 32.50 -13.71
CA ALA A 181 27.13 32.09 -14.98
C ALA A 181 28.11 32.20 -16.16
N LEU A 182 29.08 33.12 -16.10
CA LEU A 182 30.06 33.34 -17.17
C LEU A 182 31.19 32.31 -17.12
N THR A 183 31.72 32.07 -15.92
CA THR A 183 32.96 31.29 -15.73
C THR A 183 32.71 29.85 -15.26
N SER A 184 31.49 29.53 -14.83
CA SER A 184 31.09 28.23 -14.25
C SER A 184 31.83 27.82 -12.97
N VAL A 185 32.68 28.69 -12.41
CA VAL A 185 33.28 28.49 -11.08
C VAL A 185 32.33 28.97 -9.99
N LEU A 186 32.68 28.83 -8.71
CA LEU A 186 31.82 29.37 -7.64
C LEU A 186 31.68 30.89 -7.78
N ASN A 187 30.52 31.42 -7.43
CA ASN A 187 30.35 32.87 -7.28
C ASN A 187 30.77 33.31 -5.86
N ARG A 188 30.70 34.62 -5.60
CA ARG A 188 31.00 35.19 -4.28
C ARG A 188 30.30 34.48 -3.12
N ARG A 189 29.00 34.17 -3.26
CA ARG A 189 28.25 33.46 -2.23
C ARG A 189 28.79 32.04 -2.03
N GLY A 190 29.04 31.32 -3.11
CA GLY A 190 29.64 29.99 -3.07
C GLY A 190 31.02 29.98 -2.39
N PHE A 191 31.81 31.03 -2.61
CA PHE A 191 33.09 31.25 -1.93
C PHE A 191 32.93 31.49 -0.43
N GLU A 192 32.08 32.43 -0.02
CA GLU A 192 31.85 32.75 1.39
C GLU A 192 31.39 31.52 2.19
N GLU A 193 30.49 30.71 1.63
CA GLU A 193 30.06 29.44 2.22
C GLU A 193 31.22 28.43 2.35
N SER A 194 32.06 28.30 1.32
CA SER A 194 33.23 27.42 1.35
C SER A 194 34.31 27.90 2.33
N LEU A 195 34.54 29.21 2.44
CA LEU A 195 35.47 29.82 3.38
C LEU A 195 35.04 29.50 4.82
N ALA A 196 33.77 29.74 5.15
CA ALA A 196 33.21 29.44 6.46
C ALA A 196 33.32 27.94 6.81
N GLN A 197 33.12 27.04 5.85
CA GLN A 197 33.27 25.60 6.07
C GLN A 197 34.71 25.19 6.37
N HIS A 198 35.70 25.73 5.65
CA HIS A 198 37.11 25.45 5.92
C HIS A 198 37.53 25.99 7.28
N TRP A 199 37.11 27.21 7.59
CA TRP A 199 37.34 27.84 8.89
C TRP A 199 36.79 26.99 10.04
N GLN A 200 35.53 26.58 9.95
CA GLN A 200 34.87 25.79 10.99
C GLN A 200 35.49 24.40 11.17
N ARG A 201 36.04 23.79 10.11
CA ARG A 201 36.78 22.52 10.22
C ARG A 201 38.08 22.70 11.00
N LEU A 202 38.78 23.80 10.77
CA LEU A 202 39.99 24.13 11.53
C LEU A 202 39.69 24.37 13.01
N GLU A 203 38.65 25.14 13.34
CA GLU A 203 38.24 25.40 14.72
C GLU A 203 37.91 24.12 15.51
N ARG A 204 37.39 23.09 14.82
CA ARG A 204 37.10 21.79 15.42
C ARG A 204 38.32 20.89 15.58
N GLY A 205 39.48 21.27 15.05
CA GLY A 205 40.70 20.46 15.05
C GLY A 205 40.76 19.37 13.98
N ASP A 206 39.75 19.28 13.10
CA ASP A 206 39.67 18.30 12.00
C ASP A 206 40.24 18.85 10.67
N GLY A 207 40.67 20.11 10.66
CA GLY A 207 41.15 20.82 9.48
C GLY A 207 42.65 20.65 9.23
N THR A 208 43.05 20.55 7.97
CA THR A 208 44.44 20.67 7.53
C THR A 208 44.81 22.14 7.29
N ALA A 209 46.10 22.45 7.34
CA ALA A 209 46.60 23.76 6.91
C ALA A 209 46.21 24.02 5.45
N CYS A 210 45.74 25.24 5.17
CA CYS A 210 45.27 25.66 3.86
C CYS A 210 45.74 27.08 3.57
N CYS A 211 45.87 27.42 2.29
CA CYS A 211 46.12 28.79 1.85
C CYS A 211 44.91 29.37 1.12
N LEU A 212 44.68 30.66 1.36
CA LEU A 212 43.76 31.49 0.61
C LEU A 212 44.58 32.31 -0.39
N VAL A 213 44.20 32.22 -1.65
CA VAL A 213 44.83 32.93 -2.76
C VAL A 213 43.79 33.84 -3.38
N LEU A 214 44.06 35.14 -3.40
CA LEU A 214 43.29 36.13 -4.17
C LEU A 214 44.05 36.48 -5.44
N ILE A 215 43.33 36.59 -6.54
CA ILE A 215 43.86 36.74 -7.88
C ILE A 215 43.08 37.84 -8.57
N ASP A 216 43.78 38.79 -9.17
CA ASP A 216 43.18 39.88 -9.96
C ASP A 216 43.79 39.90 -11.35
N ILE A 217 42.96 40.09 -12.38
CA ILE A 217 43.44 40.24 -13.75
C ILE A 217 43.98 41.66 -13.95
N ASP A 218 45.27 41.73 -14.26
CA ASP A 218 45.96 43.01 -14.38
C ASP A 218 45.39 43.86 -15.50
N HIS A 219 45.09 45.12 -15.18
CA HIS A 219 44.60 46.13 -16.13
C HIS A 219 43.32 45.74 -16.90
N PHE A 220 42.49 44.85 -16.35
CA PHE A 220 41.31 44.32 -17.04
C PHE A 220 40.33 45.39 -17.55
N LYS A 221 40.18 46.51 -16.84
CA LYS A 221 39.41 47.66 -17.34
C LYS A 221 39.93 48.18 -18.68
N ARG A 222 41.25 48.34 -18.84
CA ARG A 222 41.86 48.76 -20.11
C ARG A 222 41.70 47.72 -21.21
N TYR A 223 41.67 46.44 -20.84
CA TYR A 223 41.35 45.35 -21.78
C TYR A 223 39.93 45.53 -22.33
N ASN A 224 38.95 45.75 -21.46
CA ASN A 224 37.55 46.00 -21.85
C ASN A 224 37.39 47.28 -22.65
N ASP A 225 38.07 48.36 -22.27
CA ASP A 225 38.01 49.63 -22.99
C ASP A 225 38.55 49.49 -24.43
N HIS A 226 39.52 48.60 -24.65
CA HIS A 226 40.14 48.36 -25.96
C HIS A 226 39.37 47.35 -26.82
N TYR A 227 39.01 46.18 -26.28
CA TYR A 227 38.38 45.08 -27.03
C TYR A 227 36.85 44.99 -26.89
N GLY A 228 36.26 45.76 -25.98
CA GLY A 228 34.85 45.71 -25.62
C GLY A 228 34.52 44.59 -24.62
N HIS A 229 33.39 44.76 -23.93
CA HIS A 229 32.92 43.81 -22.91
C HIS A 229 32.78 42.35 -23.39
N PRO A 230 32.28 42.04 -24.61
CA PRO A 230 32.19 40.64 -25.05
C PRO A 230 33.56 39.93 -25.13
N ALA A 231 34.61 40.65 -25.51
CA ALA A 231 35.97 40.10 -25.53
C ALA A 231 36.51 39.94 -24.10
N GLY A 232 36.19 40.88 -23.21
CA GLY A 232 36.45 40.78 -21.77
C GLY A 232 35.83 39.53 -21.14
N ASP A 233 34.56 39.27 -21.45
CA ASP A 233 33.86 38.08 -20.98
C ASP A 233 34.54 36.79 -21.46
N GLY A 234 34.99 36.78 -22.72
CA GLY A 234 35.82 35.70 -23.27
C GLY A 234 37.15 35.52 -22.54
N ALA A 235 37.82 36.62 -22.18
CA ALA A 235 39.06 36.62 -21.40
C ALA A 235 38.84 36.05 -19.99
N LEU A 236 37.78 36.47 -19.29
CA LEU A 236 37.40 35.94 -17.97
C LEU A 236 37.15 34.44 -18.01
N ALA A 237 36.39 33.96 -19.01
CA ALA A 237 36.14 32.54 -19.20
C ALA A 237 37.41 31.75 -19.56
N ALA A 238 38.36 32.36 -20.27
CA ALA A 238 39.66 31.74 -20.56
C ALA A 238 40.54 31.64 -19.30
N VAL A 239 40.66 32.72 -18.53
CA VAL A 239 41.39 32.75 -17.26
C VAL A 239 40.81 31.75 -16.27
N ALA A 240 39.48 31.71 -16.10
CA ALA A 240 38.82 30.76 -15.23
C ALA A 240 39.15 29.31 -15.61
N ARG A 241 39.13 28.95 -16.91
CA ARG A 241 39.51 27.61 -17.38
C ARG A 241 40.97 27.27 -17.09
N VAL A 242 41.88 28.24 -17.20
CA VAL A 242 43.29 28.03 -16.84
C VAL A 242 43.41 27.76 -15.34
N LEU A 243 42.77 28.57 -14.51
CA LEU A 243 42.74 28.39 -13.06
C LEU A 243 42.16 27.02 -12.68
N SER A 244 41.01 26.63 -13.24
CA SER A 244 40.38 25.34 -12.96
C SER A 244 41.29 24.16 -13.29
N ARG A 245 42.07 24.23 -14.37
CA ARG A 245 43.01 23.16 -14.77
C ARG A 245 44.24 23.04 -13.87
N GLN A 246 44.51 24.04 -13.03
CA GLN A 246 45.59 24.00 -12.03
C GLN A 246 45.11 23.46 -10.68
N LEU A 247 43.83 23.07 -10.56
CA LEU A 247 43.21 22.70 -9.31
C LEU A 247 42.55 21.32 -9.42
N ASP A 248 42.53 20.61 -8.29
CA ASP A 248 41.77 19.37 -8.15
C ASP A 248 40.30 19.65 -7.85
N GLU A 249 39.42 18.68 -8.08
CA GLU A 249 37.97 18.81 -7.85
C GLU A 249 37.60 19.13 -6.38
N THR A 250 38.49 18.83 -5.44
CA THR A 250 38.30 19.08 -4.01
C THR A 250 38.70 20.50 -3.59
N GLN A 251 39.40 21.23 -4.45
CA GLN A 251 39.89 22.58 -4.18
C GLN A 251 38.85 23.62 -4.60
N VAL A 252 38.84 24.76 -3.91
CA VAL A 252 37.84 25.81 -4.15
C VAL A 252 38.39 26.78 -5.17
N LEU A 253 37.62 27.06 -6.22
CA LEU A 253 37.84 28.17 -7.14
C LEU A 253 36.55 28.99 -7.26
N ALA A 254 36.67 30.30 -7.10
CA ALA A 254 35.54 31.20 -7.20
C ALA A 254 35.90 32.49 -7.93
N ARG A 255 34.90 33.11 -8.56
CA ARG A 255 34.92 34.49 -9.02
C ARG A 255 34.16 35.34 -8.00
N ILE A 256 34.88 36.16 -7.26
CA ILE A 256 34.35 36.95 -6.13
C ILE A 256 33.99 38.38 -6.52
N GLY A 257 34.55 38.87 -7.64
CA GLY A 257 34.34 40.20 -8.20
C GLY A 257 34.36 40.20 -9.73
N GLY A 258 34.33 41.37 -10.35
CA GLY A 258 34.33 41.52 -11.82
C GLY A 258 35.47 40.75 -12.47
N GLU A 259 36.69 41.01 -12.05
CA GLU A 259 37.95 40.42 -12.53
C GLU A 259 38.72 39.66 -11.44
N GLU A 260 38.10 39.49 -10.28
CA GLU A 260 38.72 38.94 -9.08
C GLU A 260 38.31 37.49 -8.85
N PHE A 261 39.31 36.63 -8.65
CA PHE A 261 39.16 35.23 -8.33
C PHE A 261 39.74 34.92 -6.96
N ALA A 262 39.18 33.90 -6.31
CA ALA A 262 39.66 33.38 -5.05
C ALA A 262 39.85 31.87 -5.14
N VAL A 263 40.90 31.36 -4.50
CA VAL A 263 41.22 29.94 -4.42
C VAL A 263 41.50 29.54 -2.97
N ILE A 264 40.92 28.43 -2.53
CA ILE A 264 41.28 27.78 -1.26
C ILE A 264 41.87 26.42 -1.59
N LEU A 265 43.11 26.18 -1.17
CA LEU A 265 43.83 24.97 -1.51
C LEU A 265 44.70 24.47 -0.33
N PRO A 266 44.83 23.15 -0.13
CA PRO A 266 45.58 22.56 0.98
C PRO A 266 47.07 22.41 0.61
N LEU A 267 47.71 23.49 0.15
CA LEU A 267 49.16 23.52 -0.08
C LEU A 267 49.80 24.60 0.79
N GLU A 268 51.04 24.36 1.18
CA GLU A 268 51.88 25.26 1.96
C GLU A 268 53.33 25.21 1.46
N GLY A 269 54.16 26.15 1.92
CA GLY A 269 55.59 26.20 1.63
C GLY A 269 55.93 26.05 0.14
N ASP A 270 56.79 25.08 -0.18
CA ASP A 270 57.28 24.86 -1.54
C ASP A 270 56.18 24.40 -2.51
N GLY A 271 55.24 23.55 -2.07
CA GLY A 271 54.15 23.07 -2.91
C GLY A 271 53.25 24.21 -3.41
N LEU A 272 52.99 25.19 -2.55
CA LEU A 272 52.26 26.41 -2.89
C LEU A 272 53.06 27.28 -3.88
N ARG A 273 54.37 27.46 -3.65
CA ARG A 273 55.25 28.25 -4.55
C ARG A 273 55.30 27.63 -5.93
N GLU A 274 55.47 26.31 -6.02
CA GLU A 274 55.45 25.59 -7.29
C GLU A 274 54.10 25.73 -7.99
N TRP A 275 52.98 25.67 -7.26
CA TRP A 275 51.66 25.88 -7.84
C TRP A 275 51.53 27.28 -8.47
N VAL A 276 51.98 28.33 -7.78
CA VAL A 276 51.98 29.70 -8.32
C VAL A 276 52.85 29.81 -9.57
N ILE A 277 54.04 29.20 -9.57
CA ILE A 277 54.94 29.19 -10.75
C ILE A 277 54.26 28.49 -11.93
N ARG A 278 53.65 27.32 -11.69
CA ARG A 278 52.91 26.59 -12.74
C ARG A 278 51.73 27.38 -13.28
N LEU A 279 50.97 28.06 -12.40
CA LEU A 279 49.86 28.91 -12.80
C LEU A 279 50.33 30.06 -13.68
N ARG A 280 51.37 30.79 -13.29
CA ARG A 280 51.91 31.89 -14.12
C ARG A 280 52.42 31.40 -15.47
N ALA A 281 53.12 30.26 -15.51
CA ALA A 281 53.53 29.64 -16.77
C ALA A 281 52.33 29.21 -17.63
N ALA A 282 51.24 28.73 -17.02
CA ALA A 282 50.01 28.39 -17.73
C ALA A 282 49.31 29.64 -18.31
N MET A 283 49.33 30.76 -17.58
CA MET A 283 48.84 32.05 -18.06
C MET A 283 49.66 32.59 -19.23
N GLN A 284 50.99 32.49 -19.17
CA GLN A 284 51.85 32.85 -20.31
C GLN A 284 51.56 31.97 -21.55
N ARG A 285 51.33 30.67 -21.36
CA ARG A 285 50.93 29.76 -22.45
C ARG A 285 49.54 30.04 -23.01
N LEU A 286 48.64 30.67 -22.25
CA LEU A 286 47.36 31.12 -22.79
C LEU A 286 47.56 32.16 -23.89
N ASN A 287 48.68 32.92 -23.83
CA ASN A 287 49.10 33.88 -24.85
C ASN A 287 47.97 34.84 -25.27
N LEU A 288 47.23 35.35 -24.28
CA LEU A 288 46.08 36.22 -24.51
C LEU A 288 46.57 37.67 -24.69
N PRO A 289 46.48 38.27 -25.89
CA PRO A 289 47.06 39.58 -26.17
C PRO A 289 46.34 40.70 -25.42
N HIS A 290 47.08 41.71 -24.96
CA HIS A 290 46.56 42.89 -24.30
C HIS A 290 47.08 44.19 -24.96
N HIS A 291 46.68 44.45 -26.22
CA HIS A 291 47.11 45.63 -26.99
C HIS A 291 46.71 46.98 -26.37
N GLY A 292 45.73 46.99 -25.46
CA GLY A 292 45.40 48.18 -24.65
C GLY A 292 46.51 48.67 -23.70
N ILE A 293 47.57 47.87 -23.46
CA ILE A 293 48.78 48.25 -22.71
C ILE A 293 49.95 48.52 -23.68
N ALA A 294 50.32 47.52 -24.48
CA ALA A 294 51.38 47.58 -25.48
C ALA A 294 51.15 46.48 -26.55
N GLU A 295 51.78 46.60 -27.71
CA GLU A 295 51.57 45.69 -28.85
C GLU A 295 51.91 44.23 -28.51
N ASP A 296 53.01 44.01 -27.78
CA ASP A 296 53.44 42.67 -27.33
C ASP A 296 52.96 42.31 -25.91
N ALA A 297 52.11 43.13 -25.29
CA ALA A 297 51.61 42.86 -23.94
C ALA A 297 50.61 41.70 -23.93
N GLN A 298 50.57 40.97 -22.82
CA GLN A 298 49.64 39.87 -22.58
C GLN A 298 48.88 40.10 -21.28
N VAL A 299 47.76 39.40 -21.13
CA VAL A 299 47.00 39.39 -19.88
C VAL A 299 47.79 38.67 -18.78
N THR A 300 48.08 39.36 -17.69
CA THR A 300 48.78 38.85 -16.51
C THR A 300 47.91 38.88 -15.27
N LEU A 301 48.40 38.27 -14.18
CA LEU A 301 47.69 38.20 -12.91
C LEU A 301 48.55 38.77 -11.78
N SER A 302 47.92 39.54 -10.89
CA SER A 302 48.44 39.84 -9.57
C SER A 302 47.87 38.83 -8.57
N ILE A 303 48.73 38.29 -7.70
CA ILE A 303 48.37 37.20 -6.78
C ILE A 303 48.74 37.59 -5.34
N GLY A 304 47.77 37.53 -4.43
CA GLY A 304 47.97 37.67 -2.99
C GLY A 304 47.70 36.35 -2.27
N VAL A 305 48.61 35.93 -1.39
CA VAL A 305 48.49 34.64 -0.69
C VAL A 305 48.60 34.82 0.81
N SER A 306 47.66 34.22 1.56
CA SER A 306 47.70 34.14 3.02
C SER A 306 47.46 32.70 3.50
N MET A 307 48.27 32.26 4.46
CA MET A 307 48.12 30.94 5.07
C MET A 307 47.15 31.01 6.23
N LEU A 308 46.30 29.99 6.35
CA LEU A 308 45.45 29.78 7.52
C LEU A 308 46.31 29.27 8.68
N ARG A 309 46.39 30.05 9.76
CA ARG A 309 47.18 29.70 10.95
C ARG A 309 46.41 28.72 11.83
N SER A 310 47.12 27.78 12.45
CA SER A 310 46.56 26.87 13.47
C SER A 310 47.41 26.94 14.75
N PRO A 311 46.84 27.31 15.91
CA PRO A 311 45.47 27.80 16.09
C PRO A 311 45.26 29.16 15.39
N PRO A 312 44.02 29.46 14.95
CA PRO A 312 43.72 30.75 14.36
C PRO A 312 43.79 31.85 15.43
N ASP A 313 44.47 32.94 15.11
CA ASP A 313 44.61 34.16 15.93
C ASP A 313 43.66 35.29 15.49
N GLU A 314 42.87 35.04 14.46
CA GLU A 314 41.92 35.95 13.82
C GLU A 314 40.63 35.21 13.46
N ASP A 315 39.67 35.87 12.81
CA ASP A 315 38.49 35.23 12.22
C ASP A 315 38.65 35.05 10.69
N ALA A 316 37.64 34.45 10.04
CA ALA A 316 37.66 34.25 8.59
C ALA A 316 37.77 35.55 7.79
N ILE A 317 37.31 36.68 8.34
CA ILE A 317 37.41 38.00 7.70
C ILE A 317 38.86 38.49 7.75
N GLY A 318 39.52 38.39 8.90
CA GLY A 318 40.94 38.73 9.04
C GLY A 318 41.83 37.94 8.07
N TRP A 319 41.53 36.65 7.86
CA TRP A 319 42.26 35.82 6.90
C TRP A 319 42.12 36.31 5.45
N LEU A 320 40.91 36.71 5.07
CA LEU A 320 40.63 37.33 3.77
C LEU A 320 41.34 38.67 3.63
N GLU A 321 41.32 39.52 4.65
CA GLU A 321 42.01 40.81 4.67
C GLU A 321 43.53 40.67 4.51
N ARG A 322 44.15 39.65 5.13
CA ARG A 322 45.59 39.37 4.91
C ARG A 322 45.89 39.00 3.47
N ALA A 323 45.02 38.22 2.82
CA ALA A 323 45.19 37.86 1.41
C ALA A 323 45.07 39.10 0.52
N ASP A 324 44.10 39.97 0.81
CA ASP A 324 43.87 41.22 0.08
C ASP A 324 45.05 42.17 0.21
N GLN A 325 45.63 42.29 1.40
CA GLN A 325 46.86 43.08 1.61
C GLN A 325 48.02 42.56 0.75
N GLN A 326 48.17 41.24 0.59
CA GLN A 326 49.20 40.70 -0.31
C GLN A 326 48.87 40.95 -1.79
N LEU A 327 47.60 40.86 -2.18
CA LEU A 327 47.18 41.15 -3.55
C LEU A 327 47.44 42.63 -3.89
N TYR A 328 47.15 43.53 -2.95
CA TYR A 328 47.47 44.95 -3.05
C TYR A 328 48.97 45.18 -3.20
N ARG A 329 49.82 44.49 -2.41
CA ARG A 329 51.29 44.54 -2.56
C ARG A 329 51.75 44.05 -3.94
N ALA A 330 51.15 42.98 -4.47
CA ALA A 330 51.47 42.50 -5.82
C ALA A 330 51.15 43.57 -6.89
N LYS A 331 50.00 44.24 -6.77
CA LYS A 331 49.63 45.37 -7.64
C LYS A 331 50.60 46.55 -7.53
N GLN A 332 51.13 46.82 -6.34
CA GLN A 332 52.13 47.88 -6.11
C GLN A 332 53.52 47.52 -6.62
N ASN A 333 53.91 46.24 -6.57
CA ASN A 333 55.20 45.73 -7.04
C ASN A 333 55.31 45.63 -8.57
N GLY A 334 54.42 46.31 -9.30
CA GLY A 334 54.45 46.34 -10.76
C GLY A 334 53.60 45.27 -11.44
N ARG A 335 52.74 44.55 -10.69
CA ARG A 335 51.83 43.50 -11.21
C ARG A 335 52.60 42.29 -11.77
N ASP A 336 51.89 41.33 -12.39
CA ASP A 336 52.43 40.05 -12.86
C ASP A 336 53.36 39.37 -11.82
N CYS A 337 52.90 39.36 -10.57
CA CYS A 337 53.68 38.77 -9.48
C CYS A 337 52.78 38.22 -8.37
N ALA A 338 53.37 37.38 -7.54
CA ALA A 338 52.73 36.85 -6.35
C ALA A 338 53.42 37.40 -5.10
N CYS A 339 52.62 37.89 -4.16
CA CYS A 339 53.07 38.27 -2.82
C CYS A 339 52.49 37.29 -1.81
N PHE A 340 53.31 36.91 -0.84
CA PHE A 340 52.99 35.92 0.17
C PHE A 340 53.03 36.56 1.55
N ASP A 341 52.10 36.19 2.41
CA ASP A 341 52.20 36.48 3.83
C ASP A 341 53.46 35.79 4.40
N ALA A 342 54.07 36.39 5.42
CA ALA A 342 55.28 35.89 6.06
C ALA A 342 55.11 34.46 6.59
N ALA A 343 53.92 34.12 7.05
CA ALA A 343 53.56 32.77 7.49
C ALA A 343 53.64 31.73 6.36
N CYS A 344 53.37 32.10 5.10
CA CYS A 344 53.51 31.19 3.95
C CYS A 344 54.96 30.89 3.60
N ALA A 345 55.91 31.72 4.03
CA ALA A 345 57.33 31.56 3.72
C ALA A 345 58.05 30.60 4.67
N LEU A 346 57.50 30.40 5.86
CA LEU A 346 57.99 29.50 6.88
C LEU A 346 57.17 28.19 6.75
N GLY A 347 57.57 27.30 5.84
CA GLY A 347 57.09 25.92 5.93
C GLY A 347 57.52 25.40 7.30
N ASP A 348 56.56 25.01 8.14
CA ASP A 348 56.86 24.51 9.48
C ASP A 348 57.90 23.39 9.37
N ALA A 349 59.09 23.66 9.91
CA ALA A 349 60.05 22.61 10.17
C ALA A 349 59.37 21.63 11.14
N PRO A 350 59.44 20.30 10.90
CA PRO A 350 58.81 19.34 11.79
C PRO A 350 59.34 19.57 13.21
N GLN A 351 58.45 19.95 14.13
CA GLN A 351 58.76 19.96 15.55
C GLN A 351 59.15 18.53 15.95
N ARG A 352 60.40 18.37 16.38
CA ARG A 352 60.96 17.12 16.89
C ARG A 352 60.36 16.74 18.24
#